data_AF-A0A5R2N5B6-F1
#
_entry.id   AF-A0A5R2N5B6-F1
#
_cell.length_a   1.000
_cell.length_b   1.000
_cell.length_c   1.000
_cell.angle_alpha   90.00
_cell.angle_beta   90.00
_cell.angle_gamma   90.00
#
_symmetry.space_group_name_H-M   'P 1'
#
loop_
_entity.id
_entity.type
_entity.pdbx_description
1 polymer ?
#
loop_
_entity_poly.entity_id
_entity_poly.type
_entity_poly.pdbx_seq_one_letter_code
_entity_poly.pdbx_strand_id
1 'polypeptide(L)'
;TVVSHQASMIVLRYRHTADTWPWSYEAEQKIFLADGRLCMTIAVHNLSDAPMPVGFGLHPYFPSTPWTHVQARVSGMWETDAEVLPIRHVPPPAGADPSIGFDVSEVDFDTVFTEWTRRARISWPEHERQLDIEAEAPLDFLVLYTPPGEPFFCAEPVSNITDAFNRMDDKKIHTGC
;
A
#
# COMPACT_ATOMS: atom_id res chain seq x y z
N THR A 1 20.53 -6.85 -5.33
CA THR A 1 21.16 -8.05 -5.91
C THR A 1 20.21 -9.22 -5.84
N VAL A 2 20.34 -10.19 -6.74
CA VAL A 2 19.61 -11.48 -6.62
C VAL A 2 20.35 -12.34 -5.62
N VAL A 3 19.67 -12.79 -4.56
CA VAL A 3 20.23 -13.70 -3.54
C VAL A 3 20.06 -15.15 -3.98
N SER A 4 18.87 -15.48 -4.48
CA SER A 4 18.55 -16.80 -5.02
C SER A 4 17.38 -16.69 -6.00
N HIS A 5 17.29 -17.66 -6.91
CA HIS A 5 16.14 -17.79 -7.79
C HIS A 5 15.87 -19.27 -8.09
N GLN A 6 14.61 -19.58 -8.34
CA GLN A 6 14.08 -20.86 -8.79
C GLN A 6 13.05 -20.57 -9.89
N ALA A 7 12.45 -21.61 -10.47
CA ALA A 7 11.48 -21.45 -11.57
C ALA A 7 10.29 -20.54 -11.20
N SER A 8 9.81 -20.61 -9.95
CA SER A 8 8.64 -19.88 -9.45
C SER A 8 8.94 -18.94 -8.30
N MET A 9 10.22 -18.65 -8.00
CA MET A 9 10.61 -17.82 -6.86
C MET A 9 11.87 -17.02 -7.16
N ILE A 10 11.92 -15.78 -6.69
CA ILE A 10 13.13 -14.97 -6.64
C ILE A 10 13.24 -14.27 -5.29
N VAL A 11 14.46 -14.17 -4.78
CA VAL A 11 14.79 -13.41 -3.58
C VAL A 11 15.77 -12.31 -3.96
N LEU A 12 15.37 -11.07 -3.75
CA LEU A 12 16.15 -9.88 -3.99
C LEU A 12 16.59 -9.28 -2.65
N ARG A 13 17.83 -8.79 -2.59
CA ARG A 13 18.37 -8.09 -1.44
C ARG A 13 18.92 -6.73 -1.82
N TYR A 14 18.65 -5.75 -1.01
CA TYR A 14 19.23 -4.43 -1.07
C TYR A 14 19.90 -4.10 0.26
N ARG A 15 21.06 -3.44 0.20
CA ARG A 15 21.73 -2.91 1.39
C ARG A 15 21.90 -1.42 1.21
N HIS A 16 21.33 -0.68 2.14
CA HIS A 16 21.56 0.74 2.29
C HIS A 16 22.71 0.96 3.28
N THR A 17 23.67 1.78 2.88
CA THR A 17 24.70 2.28 3.81
C THR A 17 24.27 3.66 4.28
N ALA A 18 24.35 3.91 5.58
CA ALA A 18 23.94 5.18 6.17
C ALA A 18 24.51 6.40 5.43
N ASP A 19 23.62 7.34 5.10
CA ASP A 19 23.91 8.57 4.37
C ASP A 19 22.94 9.69 4.82
N THR A 20 22.22 10.34 3.89
CA THR A 20 21.12 11.26 4.23
C THR A 20 20.02 10.57 5.03
N TRP A 21 19.81 9.26 4.82
CA TRP A 21 19.12 8.41 5.77
C TRP A 21 20.19 7.78 6.70
N PRO A 22 20.30 8.22 7.96
CA PRO A 22 21.50 7.96 8.79
C PRO A 22 21.55 6.55 9.41
N TRP A 23 20.70 5.63 8.96
CA TRP A 23 20.70 4.23 9.39
C TRP A 23 21.03 3.31 8.23
N SER A 24 22.00 2.42 8.43
CA SER A 24 22.23 1.31 7.51
C SER A 24 21.15 0.24 7.72
N TYR A 25 20.63 -0.32 6.64
CA TYR A 25 19.65 -1.40 6.70
C TYR A 25 19.81 -2.38 5.53
N GLU A 26 19.29 -3.58 5.72
CA GLU A 26 19.11 -4.57 4.67
C GLU A 26 17.62 -4.77 4.42
N ALA A 27 17.20 -4.69 3.16
CA ALA A 27 15.86 -5.03 2.73
C ALA A 27 15.91 -6.30 1.86
N GLU A 28 15.04 -7.26 2.15
CA GLU A 28 14.86 -8.46 1.34
C GLU A 28 13.42 -8.50 0.81
N GLN A 29 13.28 -8.77 -0.49
CA GLN A 29 12.00 -8.98 -1.13
C GLN A 29 11.98 -10.38 -1.75
N LYS A 30 11.09 -11.22 -1.24
CA LYS A 30 10.80 -12.55 -1.79
C LYS A 30 9.54 -12.48 -2.62
N ILE A 31 9.63 -12.90 -3.87
CA ILE A 31 8.50 -12.95 -4.81
C ILE A 31 8.37 -14.40 -5.26
N PHE A 32 7.17 -14.98 -5.13
CA PHE A 32 6.94 -16.35 -5.58
C PHE A 32 5.52 -16.56 -6.11
N LEU A 33 5.39 -17.57 -6.97
CA LEU A 33 4.12 -18.03 -7.53
C LEU A 33 3.75 -19.37 -6.90
N ALA A 34 2.55 -19.45 -6.33
CA ALA A 34 2.01 -20.69 -5.76
C ALA A 34 0.48 -20.72 -5.91
N ASP A 35 -0.09 -21.84 -6.36
CA ASP A 35 -1.53 -22.08 -6.41
C ASP A 35 -2.36 -20.96 -7.07
N GLY A 36 -1.85 -20.41 -8.19
CA GLY A 36 -2.50 -19.32 -8.93
C GLY A 36 -2.37 -17.94 -8.29
N ARG A 37 -1.52 -17.80 -7.27
CA ARG A 37 -1.28 -16.56 -6.54
C ARG A 37 0.13 -16.02 -6.79
N LEU A 38 0.24 -14.71 -6.80
CA LEU A 38 1.50 -14.01 -6.62
C LEU A 38 1.63 -13.66 -5.14
N CYS A 39 2.71 -14.12 -4.51
CA CYS A 39 3.00 -13.84 -3.12
C CYS A 39 4.28 -13.01 -3.03
N MET A 40 4.24 -11.96 -2.21
CA MET A 40 5.35 -11.04 -2.01
C MET A 40 5.56 -10.85 -0.51
N THR A 41 6.80 -11.02 -0.05
CA THR A 41 7.19 -10.76 1.33
C THR A 41 8.32 -9.74 1.33
N ILE A 42 8.20 -8.72 2.16
CA ILE A 42 9.24 -7.72 2.39
C ILE A 42 9.72 -7.89 3.83
N ALA A 43 11.03 -7.92 4.01
CA ALA A 43 11.66 -7.88 5.33
C ALA A 43 12.70 -6.76 5.34
N VAL A 44 12.72 -5.98 6.43
CA VAL A 44 13.72 -4.94 6.64
C VAL A 44 14.44 -5.20 7.95
N HIS A 45 15.76 -5.20 7.92
CA HIS A 45 16.62 -5.39 9.08
C HIS A 45 17.49 -4.14 9.27
N ASN A 46 17.30 -3.45 10.40
CA ASN A 46 18.17 -2.37 10.83
C ASN A 46 19.55 -2.93 11.19
N LEU A 47 20.61 -2.43 10.54
CA LEU A 47 21.99 -2.84 10.78
C LEU A 47 22.78 -1.84 11.64
N SER A 48 22.11 -0.79 12.13
CA SER A 48 22.71 0.26 12.95
C SER A 48 22.55 -0.04 14.44
N ASP A 49 23.28 0.69 15.27
CA ASP A 49 23.27 0.57 16.73
C ASP A 49 22.17 1.42 17.42
N ALA A 50 21.43 2.21 16.65
CA ALA A 50 20.30 3.02 17.11
C ALA A 50 18.98 2.56 16.49
N PRO A 51 17.83 2.75 17.18
CA PRO A 51 16.50 2.53 16.61
C PRO A 51 16.32 3.30 15.30
N MET A 52 15.83 2.63 14.26
CA MET A 52 15.57 3.19 12.93
C MET A 52 14.06 3.21 12.70
N PRO A 53 13.47 4.38 12.37
CA PRO A 53 12.09 4.44 11.89
C PRO A 53 11.96 3.63 10.60
N VAL A 54 10.91 2.84 10.45
CA VAL A 54 10.73 2.06 9.22
C VAL A 54 9.26 1.98 8.83
N GLY A 55 9.04 2.20 7.55
CA GLY A 55 7.78 2.04 6.86
C GLY A 55 8.03 1.39 5.51
N PHE A 56 7.15 0.49 5.07
CA PHE A 56 7.27 -0.19 3.80
C PHE A 56 5.91 -0.63 3.25
N GLY A 57 5.88 -0.94 1.96
CA GLY A 57 4.70 -1.38 1.27
C GLY A 57 5.02 -1.79 -0.15
N LEU A 58 3.98 -1.91 -0.96
CA LEU A 58 4.07 -2.20 -2.39
C LEU A 58 3.24 -1.16 -3.16
N HIS A 59 3.73 -0.76 -4.32
CA HIS A 59 3.05 0.19 -5.20
C HIS A 59 2.63 -0.49 -6.53
N PRO A 60 1.74 -1.51 -6.51
CA PRO A 60 1.35 -2.21 -7.71
C PRO A 60 0.43 -1.34 -8.57
N TYR A 61 0.75 -1.27 -9.86
CA TYR A 61 -0.08 -0.63 -10.87
C TYR A 61 -1.01 -1.67 -11.49
N PHE A 62 -2.29 -1.34 -11.59
CA PHE A 62 -3.31 -2.16 -12.19
C PHE A 62 -3.96 -1.45 -13.38
N PRO A 63 -4.40 -2.19 -14.42
CA PRO A 63 -5.12 -1.59 -15.54
C PRO A 63 -6.39 -0.88 -15.06
N SER A 64 -6.61 0.34 -15.55
CA SER A 64 -7.84 1.10 -15.35
C SER A 64 -8.64 1.12 -16.65
N THR A 65 -9.92 0.79 -16.53
CA THR A 65 -10.92 0.82 -17.60
C THR A 65 -12.18 1.52 -17.06
N PRO A 66 -13.10 1.97 -17.94
CA PRO A 66 -14.36 2.56 -17.50
C PRO A 66 -15.26 1.65 -16.63
N TRP A 67 -14.95 0.36 -16.53
CA TRP A 67 -15.70 -0.61 -15.73
C TRP A 67 -14.87 -1.22 -14.59
N THR A 68 -13.64 -0.73 -14.38
CA THR A 68 -12.79 -1.22 -13.29
C THR A 68 -13.41 -0.81 -11.95
N HIS A 69 -13.72 -1.81 -11.13
CA HIS A 69 -14.37 -1.64 -9.84
C HIS A 69 -13.48 -2.13 -8.71
N VAL A 70 -13.38 -1.35 -7.63
CA VAL A 70 -12.56 -1.67 -6.46
C VAL A 70 -13.42 -1.69 -5.20
N GLN A 71 -13.22 -2.70 -4.36
CA GLN A 71 -13.83 -2.79 -3.04
C GLN A 71 -12.76 -3.14 -1.99
N ALA A 72 -12.70 -2.38 -0.90
CA ALA A 72 -11.81 -2.61 0.24
C ALA A 72 -12.47 -2.11 1.52
N ARG A 73 -12.57 -2.95 2.55
CA ARG A 73 -13.16 -2.51 3.82
C ARG A 73 -12.17 -1.64 4.60
N VAL A 74 -12.60 -0.41 4.86
CA VAL A 74 -11.85 0.67 5.53
C VAL A 74 -12.83 1.45 6.41
N SER A 75 -12.38 2.15 7.45
CA SER A 75 -13.28 2.96 8.30
C SER A 75 -12.92 4.44 8.39
N GLY A 76 -11.76 4.82 7.88
CA GLY A 76 -11.34 6.22 7.82
C GLY A 76 -10.31 6.45 6.72
N MET A 77 -10.05 7.72 6.43
CA MET A 77 -9.05 8.18 5.49
C MET A 77 -8.39 9.46 6.00
N TRP A 78 -7.21 9.77 5.50
CA TRP A 78 -6.57 11.06 5.70
C TRP A 78 -6.85 11.98 4.52
N GLU A 79 -7.49 13.11 4.79
CA GLU A 79 -7.48 14.26 3.88
C GLU A 79 -6.10 14.90 3.92
N THR A 80 -5.63 15.34 2.76
CA THR A 80 -4.32 15.97 2.60
C THR A 80 -4.42 17.41 2.11
N ASP A 81 -3.37 18.19 2.34
CA ASP A 81 -3.20 19.50 1.72
C ASP A 81 -2.61 19.40 0.29
N ALA A 82 -2.25 20.53 -0.30
CA ALA A 82 -1.67 20.61 -1.64
C ALA A 82 -0.26 19.99 -1.74
N GLU A 83 0.40 19.71 -0.61
CA GLU A 83 1.69 19.01 -0.55
C GLU A 83 1.50 17.50 -0.24
N VAL A 84 0.25 17.03 -0.25
CA VAL A 84 -0.14 15.64 0.05
C VAL A 84 0.18 15.26 1.51
N LEU A 85 0.26 16.25 2.41
CA LEU A 85 0.46 16.01 3.84
C LEU A 85 -0.88 15.86 4.57
N PRO A 86 -1.03 14.87 5.47
CA PRO A 86 -2.30 14.59 6.15
C PRO A 86 -2.70 15.73 7.09
N ILE A 87 -3.87 16.30 6.90
CA ILE A 87 -4.40 17.40 7.73
C ILE A 87 -5.49 16.95 8.69
N ARG A 88 -6.33 16.00 8.27
CA ARG A 88 -7.51 15.59 9.04
C ARG A 88 -7.88 14.15 8.74
N HIS A 89 -8.19 13.40 9.79
CA HIS A 89 -8.74 12.06 9.68
C HIS A 89 -10.27 12.10 9.68
N VAL A 90 -10.87 11.44 8.70
CA VAL A 90 -12.31 11.50 8.43
C VAL A 90 -12.84 10.15 7.97
N PRO A 91 -14.16 9.90 8.06
CA PRO A 91 -14.78 8.78 7.37
C PRO A 91 -14.64 8.91 5.84
N PRO A 92 -14.63 7.79 5.08
CA PRO A 92 -14.69 7.83 3.63
C PRO A 92 -15.93 8.59 3.12
N PRO A 93 -15.85 9.23 1.94
CA PRO A 93 -16.97 9.95 1.36
C PRO A 93 -18.11 8.98 0.99
N ALA A 94 -19.35 9.29 1.37
CA ALA A 94 -20.50 8.40 1.16
C ALA A 94 -20.73 7.96 -0.30
N GLY A 95 -20.31 8.75 -1.30
CA GLY A 95 -20.43 8.43 -2.72
C GLY A 95 -19.23 7.68 -3.32
N ALA A 96 -18.16 7.49 -2.55
CA ALA A 96 -16.93 6.85 -3.01
C ALA A 96 -16.26 6.07 -1.86
N ASP A 97 -17.07 5.45 -0.98
CA ASP A 97 -16.58 4.64 0.13
C ASP A 97 -16.09 3.27 -0.40
N PRO A 98 -14.78 2.96 -0.27
CA PRO A 98 -14.24 1.68 -0.72
C PRO A 98 -14.89 0.46 -0.06
N SER A 99 -15.49 0.60 1.12
CA SER A 99 -16.17 -0.50 1.81
C SER A 99 -17.41 -0.99 1.07
N ILE A 100 -18.09 -0.07 0.38
CA ILE A 100 -19.22 -0.38 -0.50
C ILE A 100 -18.70 -0.76 -1.88
N GLY A 101 -17.63 -0.08 -2.32
CA GLY A 101 -17.00 -0.23 -3.61
C GLY A 101 -17.19 1.01 -4.47
N PHE A 102 -16.27 1.25 -5.40
CA PHE A 102 -16.30 2.40 -6.30
C PHE A 102 -15.75 2.03 -7.68
N ASP A 103 -16.19 2.77 -8.69
CA ASP A 103 -15.64 2.69 -10.04
C ASP A 103 -14.43 3.62 -10.13
N VAL A 104 -13.29 3.08 -10.56
CA VAL A 104 -12.01 3.81 -10.61
C VAL A 104 -12.11 5.06 -11.48
N SER A 105 -12.95 5.06 -12.52
CA SER A 105 -13.14 6.20 -13.42
C SER A 105 -13.88 7.39 -12.80
N GLU A 106 -14.56 7.19 -11.66
CA GLU A 106 -15.47 8.19 -11.07
C GLU A 106 -14.86 8.91 -9.86
N VAL A 107 -13.61 8.57 -9.49
CA VAL A 107 -12.95 9.09 -8.29
C VAL A 107 -11.53 9.55 -8.58
N ASP A 108 -11.11 10.61 -7.89
CA ASP A 108 -9.75 11.14 -7.91
C ASP A 108 -9.17 10.98 -6.51
N PHE A 109 -8.60 9.79 -6.27
CA PHE A 109 -7.91 9.46 -5.04
C PHE A 109 -6.40 9.62 -5.21
N ASP A 110 -5.80 10.21 -4.21
CA ASP A 110 -4.40 10.08 -3.82
C ASP A 110 -4.41 10.04 -2.30
N THR A 111 -4.89 8.91 -1.76
CA THR A 111 -5.47 8.89 -0.41
C THR A 111 -5.10 7.64 0.36
N VAL A 112 -4.64 7.85 1.60
CA VAL A 112 -4.38 6.78 2.56
C VAL A 112 -5.65 6.46 3.33
N PHE A 113 -6.14 5.23 3.19
CA PHE A 113 -7.22 4.66 3.96
C PHE A 113 -6.68 3.88 5.16
N THR A 114 -7.42 3.97 6.27
CA THR A 114 -7.09 3.44 7.60
C THR A 114 -8.10 2.40 8.05
N GLU A 115 -7.74 1.60 9.07
CA GLU A 115 -8.53 0.46 9.53
C GLU A 115 -8.88 -0.49 8.38
N TRP A 116 -7.95 -0.61 7.44
CA TRP A 116 -8.11 -1.49 6.31
C TRP A 116 -8.04 -2.94 6.79
N THR A 117 -9.02 -3.75 6.39
CA THR A 117 -9.07 -5.17 6.82
C THR A 117 -8.04 -6.07 6.12
N ARG A 118 -7.01 -5.47 5.50
CA ARG A 118 -5.95 -6.12 4.72
C ARG A 118 -6.46 -6.94 3.53
N ARG A 119 -7.64 -6.59 3.02
CA ARG A 119 -8.29 -7.22 1.87
C ARG A 119 -8.86 -6.19 0.93
N ALA A 120 -8.56 -6.34 -0.35
CA ALA A 120 -9.16 -5.55 -1.42
C ALA A 120 -9.51 -6.47 -2.59
N ARG A 121 -10.52 -6.09 -3.36
CA ARG A 121 -10.94 -6.78 -4.57
C ARG A 121 -10.97 -5.79 -5.71
N ILE A 122 -10.35 -6.17 -6.82
CA ILE A 122 -10.38 -5.45 -8.09
C ILE A 122 -11.12 -6.32 -9.10
N SER A 123 -12.07 -5.74 -9.82
CA SER A 123 -12.86 -6.45 -10.83
C SER A 123 -12.81 -5.71 -12.16
N TRP A 124 -12.67 -6.47 -13.25
CA TRP A 124 -12.82 -6.03 -14.63
C TRP A 124 -13.94 -6.84 -15.28
N PRO A 125 -15.21 -6.43 -15.10
CA PRO A 125 -16.38 -7.20 -15.55
C PRO A 125 -16.38 -7.49 -17.05
N GLU A 126 -15.95 -6.52 -17.87
CA GLU A 126 -15.82 -6.62 -19.31
C GLU A 126 -14.80 -7.67 -19.77
N HIS A 127 -13.93 -8.10 -18.85
CA HIS A 127 -12.94 -9.15 -19.08
C HIS A 127 -13.23 -10.43 -18.31
N GLU A 128 -14.32 -10.48 -17.54
CA GLU A 128 -14.65 -11.58 -16.62
C GLU A 128 -13.47 -11.92 -15.68
N ARG A 129 -12.76 -10.88 -15.21
CA ARG A 129 -11.56 -11.02 -14.37
C ARG A 129 -11.74 -10.38 -13.00
N GLN A 130 -11.12 -10.99 -12.01
CA GLN A 130 -11.04 -10.49 -10.65
C GLN A 130 -9.64 -10.74 -10.09
N LEU A 131 -9.18 -9.82 -9.25
CA LEU A 131 -7.99 -9.97 -8.42
C LEU A 131 -8.36 -9.68 -6.96
N ASP A 132 -8.06 -10.63 -6.07
CA ASP A 132 -8.14 -10.42 -4.63
C ASP A 132 -6.73 -10.13 -4.10
N ILE A 133 -6.60 -9.03 -3.36
CA ILE A 133 -5.40 -8.65 -2.63
C ILE A 133 -5.60 -9.05 -1.17
N GLU A 134 -4.63 -9.76 -0.62
CA GLU A 134 -4.55 -10.08 0.80
C GLU A 134 -3.20 -9.62 1.34
N ALA A 135 -3.20 -8.99 2.51
CA ALA A 135 -2.00 -8.56 3.20
C ALA A 135 -1.98 -9.06 4.65
N GLU A 136 -0.79 -9.03 5.24
CA GLU A 136 -0.56 -9.37 6.65
C GLU A 136 0.07 -8.17 7.36
N ALA A 137 0.01 -8.18 8.70
CA ALA A 137 0.69 -7.18 9.50
C ALA A 137 2.19 -7.11 9.11
N PRO A 138 2.79 -5.91 9.05
CA PRO A 138 2.24 -4.62 9.49
C PRO A 138 1.52 -3.82 8.39
N LEU A 139 1.15 -4.40 7.24
CA LEU A 139 0.49 -3.69 6.14
C LEU A 139 -0.99 -3.40 6.46
N ASP A 140 -1.20 -2.39 7.29
CA ASP A 140 -2.48 -2.07 7.94
C ASP A 140 -3.26 -0.95 7.25
N PHE A 141 -2.67 -0.35 6.23
CA PHE A 141 -3.21 0.78 5.49
C PHE A 141 -3.24 0.46 4.00
N LEU A 142 -4.15 1.14 3.30
CA LEU A 142 -4.30 1.02 1.85
C LEU A 142 -4.22 2.41 1.23
N VAL A 143 -3.25 2.65 0.36
CA VAL A 143 -3.29 3.84 -0.51
C VAL A 143 -4.06 3.47 -1.77
N LEU A 144 -4.99 4.33 -2.18
CA LEU A 144 -5.61 4.27 -3.49
C LEU A 144 -5.19 5.52 -4.27
N TYR A 145 -4.61 5.29 -5.44
CA TYR A 145 -4.24 6.34 -6.38
C TYR A 145 -4.97 6.13 -7.70
N THR A 146 -5.90 7.01 -8.05
CA THR A 146 -6.80 6.91 -9.22
C THR A 146 -6.73 8.18 -10.07
N PRO A 147 -5.59 8.45 -10.73
CA PRO A 147 -5.41 9.68 -11.51
C PRO A 147 -6.44 9.78 -12.66
N PRO A 148 -7.19 10.88 -12.78
CA PRO A 148 -8.25 11.00 -13.77
C PRO A 148 -7.76 10.83 -15.21
N GLY A 149 -8.40 9.93 -15.95
CA GLY A 149 -8.13 9.71 -17.39
C GLY A 149 -6.93 8.83 -17.71
N GLU A 150 -6.18 8.37 -16.71
CA GLU A 150 -5.04 7.47 -16.91
C GLU A 150 -5.50 6.01 -17.08
N PRO A 151 -4.78 5.19 -17.88
CA PRO A 151 -5.11 3.79 -18.12
C PRO A 151 -4.67 2.86 -16.97
N PHE A 152 -4.36 3.42 -15.80
CA PHE A 152 -3.90 2.70 -14.62
C PHE A 152 -4.44 3.31 -13.33
N PHE A 153 -4.39 2.53 -12.27
CA PHE A 153 -4.56 2.99 -10.90
C PHE A 153 -3.68 2.14 -9.96
N CYS A 154 -3.51 2.58 -8.71
CA CYS A 154 -2.74 1.84 -7.71
C CYS A 154 -3.62 1.49 -6.50
N ALA A 155 -3.39 0.30 -5.95
CA ALA A 155 -3.95 -0.14 -4.68
C ALA A 155 -2.80 -0.71 -3.84
N GLU A 156 -2.37 0.05 -2.84
CA GLU A 156 -1.05 -0.08 -2.23
C GLU A 156 -1.17 -0.49 -0.77
N PRO A 157 -0.90 -1.76 -0.43
CA PRO A 157 -0.73 -2.17 0.95
C PRO A 157 0.53 -1.51 1.52
N VAL A 158 0.37 -0.68 2.55
CA VAL A 158 1.47 0.05 3.20
C VAL A 158 1.40 -0.12 4.73
N SER A 159 2.56 -0.08 5.39
CA SER A 159 2.66 -0.31 6.83
C SER A 159 2.35 0.89 7.69
N ASN A 160 2.33 2.08 7.11
CA ASN A 160 2.18 3.34 7.82
C ASN A 160 1.53 4.39 6.93
N ILE A 161 0.97 5.42 7.55
CA ILE A 161 0.45 6.59 6.84
C ILE A 161 1.59 7.48 6.33
N THR A 162 1.29 8.35 5.36
CA THR A 162 2.15 9.48 5.00
C THR A 162 2.46 10.29 6.26
N ASP A 163 3.70 10.76 6.41
CA ASP A 163 4.13 11.60 7.53
C ASP A 163 4.05 10.93 8.93
N ALA A 164 3.94 9.59 9.00
CA ALA A 164 3.76 8.86 10.26
C ALA A 164 4.85 9.15 11.32
N PHE A 165 6.11 9.28 10.91
CA PHE A 165 7.23 9.54 11.84
C PHE A 165 7.09 10.89 12.57
N ASN A 166 6.52 11.91 11.93
CA ASN A 166 6.27 13.21 12.56
C ASN A 166 5.00 13.22 13.41
N ARG A 167 4.31 12.09 13.51
CA ARG A 167 3.00 11.92 14.18
C ARG A 167 3.00 10.86 15.27
N MET A 168 4.18 10.42 15.72
CA MET A 168 4.30 9.40 16.77
C MET A 168 3.65 9.81 18.12
N ASP A 169 3.45 11.10 18.36
CA ASP A 169 2.76 11.61 19.55
C ASP A 169 1.23 11.62 19.43
N ASP A 170 0.66 11.37 18.23
CA ASP A 170 -0.78 11.29 18.03
C ASP A 170 -1.33 9.93 18.48
N LYS A 171 -1.83 9.89 19.72
CA LYS A 171 -2.36 8.67 20.33
C LYS A 171 -3.77 8.31 19.88
N LYS A 172 -4.42 9.13 19.05
CA LYS A 172 -5.83 8.91 18.68
C LYS A 172 -5.97 7.94 17.52
N ILE A 173 -4.96 7.81 16.68
CA ILE A 173 -5.02 7.06 15.42
C ILE A 173 -3.74 6.26 15.28
N HIS A 174 -3.87 4.98 14.94
CA HIS A 174 -2.73 4.13 14.59
C HIS A 174 -2.07 4.69 13.32
N THR A 175 -0.79 5.07 13.41
CA THR A 175 -0.03 5.63 12.27
C THR A 175 0.89 4.60 11.60
N GLY A 176 1.05 3.42 12.22
CA GLY A 176 1.97 2.37 11.77
C GLY A 176 3.40 2.52 12.31
N CYS A 177 3.66 3.46 13.22
CA CYS A 177 4.95 3.68 13.88
C CYS A 177 4.87 3.46 15.40
#